data_AF-B4VW72-F1
#
_entry.id   AF-B4VW72-F1
#
_cell.length_a   1.000
_cell.length_b   1.000
_cell.length_c   1.000
_cell.angle_alpha   90.00
_cell.angle_beta   90.00
_cell.angle_gamma   90.00
#
_symmetry.space_group_name_H-M   'P 1'
#
loop_
_entity.id
_entity.type
_entity.pdbx_description
1 polymer ?
#
loop_
_entity_poly.entity_id
_entity_poly.type
_entity_poly.pdbx_seq_one_letter_code
_entity_poly.pdbx_strand_id
1 'polypeptide(L)'
;MNWLERIYHKVISALLTVPTLESWLITVLLLLFIALTCLPIGFESGLLDVRILHLSFLGIVKVLVSRFFFPCFAEELLFRVLPLPSKTSNSPIKSQLIMAFISIVVYVVAHPIFAFLVYQKAFGVFTNPGFLLSTLILGITLTISYWHSRSIWSPIVIHWIVVVVWLLIFDGYSKLDL
;
A
#
# COMPACT_ATOMS: atom_id res chain seq x y z
N MET A 1 20.22 -20.78 -12.23
CA MET A 1 19.43 -20.26 -11.10
C MET A 1 18.00 -20.80 -11.21
N ASN A 2 17.56 -21.55 -10.21
CA ASN A 2 16.18 -22.06 -10.16
C ASN A 2 15.19 -20.92 -9.80
N TRP A 3 13.89 -21.21 -9.80
CA TRP A 3 12.87 -20.20 -9.55
C TRP A 3 12.91 -19.64 -8.12
N LEU A 4 13.18 -20.48 -7.12
CA LEU A 4 13.26 -20.07 -5.71
C LEU A 4 14.43 -19.12 -5.48
N GLU A 5 15.60 -19.41 -6.06
CA GLU A 5 16.78 -18.54 -6.00
C GLU A 5 16.49 -17.16 -6.60
N ARG A 6 15.76 -17.11 -7.73
CA ARG A 6 15.34 -15.83 -8.34
C ARG A 6 14.46 -15.00 -7.40
N ILE A 7 13.49 -15.62 -6.74
CA ILE A 7 12.64 -14.93 -5.77
C ILE A 7 13.45 -14.47 -4.57
N TYR A 8 14.30 -15.34 -4.02
CA TYR A 8 15.16 -15.00 -2.89
C TYR A 8 16.03 -13.77 -3.20
N HIS A 9 16.78 -13.79 -4.30
CA HIS A 9 17.62 -12.66 -4.68
C HIS A 9 16.83 -11.37 -4.91
N LYS A 10 15.63 -11.48 -5.47
CA LYS A 10 14.74 -10.35 -5.69
C LYS A 10 14.28 -9.72 -4.38
N VAL A 11 13.79 -10.54 -3.44
CA VAL A 11 13.31 -10.09 -2.14
C VAL A 11 14.44 -9.48 -1.33
N ILE A 12 15.58 -10.15 -1.25
CA ILE A 12 16.77 -9.64 -0.54
C ILE A 12 17.26 -8.34 -1.19
N SER A 13 17.31 -8.26 -2.52
CA SER A 13 17.69 -7.02 -3.21
C SER A 13 16.76 -5.87 -2.87
N ALA A 14 15.44 -6.08 -2.85
CA ALA A 14 14.47 -5.03 -2.53
C ALA A 14 14.55 -4.57 -1.08
N LEU A 15 14.83 -5.49 -0.15
CA LEU A 15 15.01 -5.21 1.29
C LEU A 15 16.31 -4.45 1.57
N LEU A 16 17.41 -4.83 0.91
CA LEU A 16 18.72 -4.21 1.14
C LEU A 16 18.92 -2.92 0.34
N THR A 17 18.05 -2.62 -0.63
CA THR A 17 18.11 -1.36 -1.37
C THR A 17 17.60 -0.22 -0.49
N VAL A 18 18.50 0.63 -0.02
CA VAL A 18 18.17 1.86 0.72
C VAL A 18 17.75 2.95 -0.28
N PRO A 19 16.59 3.60 -0.13
CA PRO A 19 16.19 4.67 -1.03
C PRO A 19 17.15 5.85 -0.99
N THR A 20 17.45 6.41 -2.17
CA THR A 20 18.23 7.65 -2.31
C THR A 20 17.44 8.86 -1.84
N LEU A 21 18.09 10.01 -1.66
CA LEU A 21 17.41 11.29 -1.38
C LEU A 21 16.36 11.61 -2.46
N GLU A 22 16.68 11.41 -3.73
CA GLU A 22 15.76 11.56 -4.85
C GLU A 22 14.51 10.67 -4.70
N SER A 23 14.70 9.39 -4.32
CA SER A 23 13.59 8.47 -4.08
C SER A 23 12.70 8.92 -2.91
N TRP A 24 13.29 9.54 -1.87
CA TRP A 24 12.53 10.14 -0.78
C TRP A 24 11.78 11.40 -1.19
N LEU A 25 12.37 12.25 -2.04
CA LEU A 25 11.66 13.40 -2.61
C LEU A 25 10.45 12.96 -3.42
N ILE A 26 10.62 11.94 -4.27
CA ILE A 26 9.50 11.34 -5.02
C ILE A 26 8.47 10.74 -4.07
N THR A 27 8.90 10.08 -2.99
CA THR A 27 8.00 9.54 -1.96
C THR A 27 7.11 10.64 -1.36
N VAL A 28 7.68 11.80 -1.03
CA VAL A 28 6.92 12.96 -0.52
C VAL A 28 5.96 13.51 -1.58
N LEU A 29 6.40 13.67 -2.82
CA LEU A 29 5.53 14.13 -3.91
C LEU A 29 4.36 13.17 -4.18
N LEU A 30 4.61 11.87 -4.10
CA LEU A 30 3.59 10.83 -4.23
C LEU A 30 2.60 10.83 -3.06
N LEU A 31 3.05 11.10 -1.83
CA LEU A 31 2.17 11.30 -0.68
C LEU A 31 1.29 12.54 -0.84
N LEU A 32 1.85 13.65 -1.33
CA LEU A 32 1.07 14.86 -1.63
C LEU A 32 0.04 14.59 -2.72
N PHE A 33 0.41 13.87 -3.77
CA PHE A 33 -0.53 13.44 -4.81
C PHE A 33 -1.67 12.57 -4.25
N ILE A 34 -1.36 11.61 -3.38
CA ILE A 34 -2.39 10.81 -2.69
C ILE A 34 -3.29 11.71 -1.84
N ALA A 35 -2.72 12.62 -1.05
CA ALA A 35 -3.52 13.51 -0.21
C ALA A 35 -4.46 14.38 -1.05
N LEU A 36 -3.96 14.99 -2.13
CA LEU A 36 -4.75 15.85 -3.01
C LEU A 36 -5.88 15.12 -3.73
N THR A 37 -5.73 13.82 -3.99
CA THR A 37 -6.72 13.01 -4.72
C THR A 37 -7.65 12.25 -3.78
N CYS A 38 -7.11 11.53 -2.80
CA CYS A 38 -7.86 10.64 -1.93
C CYS A 38 -8.57 11.36 -0.78
N LEU A 39 -8.13 12.56 -0.36
CA LEU A 39 -8.91 13.33 0.63
C LEU A 39 -10.28 13.74 0.08
N PRO A 40 -10.40 14.41 -1.09
CA PRO A 40 -11.71 14.71 -1.67
C PRO A 40 -12.59 13.46 -1.87
N ILE A 41 -12.05 12.41 -2.48
CA ILE A 41 -12.77 11.14 -2.71
C ILE A 41 -13.26 10.57 -1.38
N GLY A 42 -12.40 10.57 -0.37
CA GLY A 42 -12.68 10.00 0.93
C GLY A 42 -13.77 10.76 1.69
N PHE A 43 -13.80 12.08 1.62
CA PHE A 43 -14.88 12.88 2.20
C PHE A 43 -16.20 12.70 1.43
N GLU A 44 -16.18 12.76 0.10
CA GLU A 44 -17.39 12.60 -0.74
C GLU A 44 -18.03 11.21 -0.60
N SER A 45 -17.20 10.17 -0.42
CA SER A 45 -17.67 8.78 -0.25
C SER A 45 -18.02 8.40 1.19
N GLY A 46 -17.84 9.30 2.15
CA GLY A 46 -18.08 9.05 3.58
C GLY A 46 -17.05 8.14 4.25
N LEU A 47 -15.90 7.92 3.62
CA LEU A 47 -14.79 7.13 4.17
C LEU A 47 -13.94 7.89 5.18
N LEU A 48 -13.88 9.21 5.04
CA LEU A 48 -13.16 10.09 5.96
C LEU A 48 -14.15 10.90 6.78
N ASP A 49 -14.00 10.81 8.09
CA ASP A 49 -14.61 11.73 9.05
C ASP A 49 -13.49 12.20 9.99
N VAL A 50 -13.35 13.51 10.20
CA VAL A 50 -12.26 14.04 11.04
C VAL A 50 -12.58 13.73 12.50
N ARG A 51 -12.04 12.61 12.97
CA ARG A 51 -12.17 12.13 14.34
C ARG A 51 -10.83 11.59 14.81
N ILE A 52 -10.10 12.45 15.52
CA ILE A 52 -8.84 12.06 16.14
C ILE A 52 -9.15 11.00 17.20
N LEU A 53 -8.60 9.81 16.98
CA LEU A 53 -8.83 8.66 17.85
C LEU A 53 -8.06 8.84 19.16
N HIS A 54 -8.78 8.73 20.28
CA HIS A 54 -8.20 8.84 21.60
C HIS A 54 -7.89 7.44 22.16
N LEU A 55 -6.70 6.94 21.86
CA LEU A 55 -6.17 5.71 22.44
C LEU A 55 -5.12 6.00 23.51
N SER A 56 -4.87 5.02 24.39
CA SER A 56 -3.67 5.05 25.23
C SER A 56 -2.40 5.02 24.38
N PHE A 57 -1.27 5.49 24.92
CA PHE A 57 0.03 5.41 24.24
C PHE A 57 0.33 4.01 23.70
N LEU A 58 0.09 2.98 24.51
CA LEU A 58 0.27 1.59 24.10
C LEU A 58 -0.69 1.18 22.96
N GLY A 59 -1.93 1.69 22.97
CA GLY A 59 -2.88 1.49 21.88
C GLY A 59 -2.40 2.10 20.56
N ILE A 60 -1.87 3.32 20.59
CA ILE A 60 -1.28 3.98 19.41
C ILE A 60 -0.10 3.17 18.90
N VAL A 61 0.84 2.79 19.77
CA VAL A 61 2.01 1.97 19.39
C VAL A 61 1.56 0.64 18.76
N LYS A 62 0.53 -0.01 19.30
CA LYS A 62 -0.03 -1.24 18.74
C LYS A 62 -0.58 -1.01 17.33
N VAL A 63 -1.30 0.07 17.07
CA VAL A 63 -1.79 0.41 15.72
C VAL A 63 -0.61 0.61 14.77
N LEU A 64 0.35 1.46 15.15
CA LEU A 64 1.52 1.78 14.32
C LEU A 64 2.31 0.52 13.93
N VAL A 65 2.65 -0.32 14.91
CA VAL A 65 3.44 -1.54 14.68
C VAL A 65 2.65 -2.60 13.93
N SER A 66 1.40 -2.85 14.32
CA SER A 66 0.58 -3.87 13.65
C SER A 66 0.36 -3.54 12.18
N ARG A 67 0.02 -2.27 11.86
CA ARG A 67 -0.22 -1.83 10.49
C ARG A 67 1.03 -1.83 9.63
N PHE A 68 2.20 -1.60 10.23
CA PHE A 68 3.47 -1.73 9.54
C PHE A 68 3.67 -3.14 9.01
N PHE A 69 3.48 -4.17 9.83
CA PHE A 69 3.65 -5.56 9.39
C PHE A 69 2.49 -6.05 8.51
N PHE A 70 1.25 -5.77 8.92
CA PHE A 70 0.05 -6.09 8.15
C PHE A 70 -0.99 -4.95 8.26
N PRO A 71 -1.35 -4.30 7.14
CA PRO A 71 -1.14 -4.76 5.77
C PRO A 71 0.22 -4.40 5.15
N CYS A 72 0.89 -3.32 5.59
CA CYS A 72 1.82 -2.61 4.71
C CYS A 72 3.02 -3.44 4.23
N PHE A 73 3.81 -4.02 5.12
CA PHE A 73 4.98 -4.82 4.71
C PHE A 73 4.57 -6.06 3.91
N ALA A 74 3.59 -6.82 4.40
CA ALA A 74 3.14 -8.05 3.76
C ALA A 74 2.57 -7.81 2.35
N GLU A 75 1.75 -6.78 2.19
CA GLU A 75 1.13 -6.44 0.90
C GLU A 75 2.15 -5.86 -0.07
N GLU A 76 3.08 -5.01 0.36
CA GLU A 76 4.13 -4.51 -0.53
C GLU A 76 5.07 -5.62 -1.00
N LEU A 77 5.35 -6.61 -0.14
CA LEU A 77 6.08 -7.80 -0.56
C LEU A 77 5.29 -8.56 -1.63
N LEU A 78 4.01 -8.83 -1.38
CA LEU A 78 3.16 -9.65 -2.24
C LEU A 78 2.84 -8.99 -3.59
N PHE A 79 2.49 -7.71 -3.59
CA PHE A 79 1.99 -7.02 -4.78
C PHE A 79 3.06 -6.18 -5.47
N ARG A 80 4.17 -5.81 -4.82
CA ARG A 80 5.21 -4.98 -5.47
C ARG A 80 6.43 -5.84 -5.71
N VAL A 81 7.05 -6.35 -4.64
CA VAL A 81 8.32 -7.07 -4.78
C VAL A 81 8.17 -8.36 -5.59
N LEU A 82 7.18 -9.21 -5.32
CA LEU A 82 7.04 -10.49 -6.03
C LEU A 82 6.69 -10.36 -7.52
N PRO A 83 5.75 -9.52 -7.97
CA PRO A 83 5.40 -9.42 -9.39
C PRO A 83 6.24 -8.41 -10.19
N LEU A 84 6.67 -7.29 -9.60
CA LEU A 84 7.34 -6.22 -10.35
C LEU A 84 8.82 -6.53 -10.60
N PRO A 85 9.41 -6.11 -11.72
CA PRO A 85 10.79 -6.46 -12.09
C PRO A 85 11.83 -6.06 -11.03
N SER A 86 12.85 -6.92 -10.84
CA SER A 86 14.06 -6.56 -10.07
C SER A 86 14.90 -5.52 -10.83
N LYS A 87 15.87 -4.91 -10.14
CA LYS A 87 16.84 -3.98 -10.74
C LYS A 87 17.62 -4.58 -11.91
N THR A 88 17.87 -5.89 -11.87
CA THR A 88 18.63 -6.66 -12.88
C THR A 88 17.74 -7.36 -13.89
N SER A 89 16.43 -7.06 -13.91
CA SER A 89 15.51 -7.70 -14.84
C SER A 89 15.76 -7.23 -16.27
N ASN A 90 16.00 -8.19 -17.16
CA ASN A 90 16.11 -7.97 -18.61
C ASN A 90 14.77 -8.15 -19.34
N SER A 91 13.66 -8.25 -18.60
CA SER A 91 12.34 -8.43 -19.21
C SER A 91 11.96 -7.23 -20.08
N PRO A 92 11.32 -7.42 -21.24
CA PRO A 92 10.84 -6.31 -22.06
C PRO A 92 9.89 -5.38 -21.29
N ILE A 93 9.96 -4.07 -21.55
CA ILE A 93 9.12 -3.07 -20.87
C ILE A 93 7.62 -3.40 -20.94
N LYS A 94 7.15 -3.93 -22.07
CA LYS A 94 5.76 -4.38 -22.26
C LYS A 94 5.36 -5.43 -21.23
N SER A 95 6.22 -6.41 -20.95
CA SER A 95 5.96 -7.45 -19.95
C SER A 95 5.95 -6.87 -18.53
N GLN A 96 6.84 -5.93 -18.24
CA GLN A 96 6.87 -5.23 -16.96
C GLN A 96 5.58 -4.45 -16.71
N LEU A 97 5.09 -3.73 -17.72
CA LEU A 97 3.83 -2.97 -17.65
C LEU A 97 2.61 -3.88 -17.48
N ILE A 98 2.56 -5.02 -18.20
CA ILE A 98 1.48 -6.01 -18.03
C ILE A 98 1.46 -6.56 -16.60
N MET A 99 2.62 -6.92 -16.05
CA MET A 99 2.70 -7.43 -14.67
C MET A 99 2.35 -6.36 -13.64
N ALA A 100 2.72 -5.10 -13.88
CA ALA A 100 2.32 -3.98 -13.04
C ALA A 100 0.80 -3.80 -13.04
N PHE A 101 0.18 -3.80 -14.23
CA PHE A 101 -1.27 -3.72 -14.37
C PHE A 101 -1.99 -4.87 -13.65
N ILE A 102 -1.57 -6.12 -13.89
CA ILE A 102 -2.14 -7.30 -13.23
C ILE A 102 -2.02 -7.16 -11.71
N SER A 103 -0.85 -6.77 -11.22
CA SER A 103 -0.64 -6.63 -9.78
C SER A 103 -1.55 -5.57 -9.15
N ILE A 104 -1.71 -4.42 -9.80
CA ILE A 104 -2.63 -3.36 -9.34
C ILE A 104 -4.08 -3.86 -9.31
N VAL A 105 -4.53 -4.55 -10.36
CA VAL A 105 -5.89 -5.12 -10.42
C VAL A 105 -6.10 -6.13 -9.31
N VAL A 106 -5.16 -7.06 -9.12
CA VAL A 106 -5.26 -8.07 -8.05
C VAL A 106 -5.21 -7.40 -6.68
N TYR A 107 -4.36 -6.39 -6.47
CA TYR A 107 -4.32 -5.60 -5.24
C TYR A 107 -5.67 -4.98 -4.90
N VAL A 108 -6.32 -4.31 -5.86
CA VAL A 108 -7.63 -3.69 -5.64
C VAL A 108 -8.70 -4.74 -5.37
N VAL A 109 -8.78 -5.79 -6.19
CA VAL A 109 -9.80 -6.85 -6.08
C VAL A 109 -9.59 -7.73 -4.83
N ALA A 110 -8.38 -7.83 -4.32
CA ALA A 110 -8.09 -8.57 -3.09
C ALA A 110 -8.83 -8.00 -1.88
N HIS A 111 -9.13 -6.70 -1.84
CA HIS A 111 -9.82 -6.06 -0.71
C HIS A 111 -11.26 -6.58 -0.51
N PRO A 112 -12.18 -6.48 -1.50
CA PRO A 112 -13.52 -7.01 -1.34
C PRO A 112 -13.52 -8.54 -1.14
N ILE A 113 -12.61 -9.27 -1.77
CA ILE A 113 -12.44 -10.72 -1.55
C ILE A 113 -12.02 -11.01 -0.10
N PHE A 114 -11.02 -10.30 0.42
CA PHE A 114 -10.55 -10.47 1.79
C PHE A 114 -11.62 -10.10 2.80
N ALA A 115 -12.37 -9.01 2.56
CA ALA A 115 -13.49 -8.67 3.42
C ALA A 115 -14.58 -9.74 3.39
N PHE A 116 -14.90 -10.30 2.22
CA PHE A 116 -15.89 -11.36 2.10
C PHE A 116 -15.47 -12.66 2.81
N LEU A 117 -14.21 -13.06 2.66
CA LEU A 117 -13.72 -14.37 3.11
C LEU A 117 -13.13 -14.38 4.53
N VAL A 118 -12.50 -13.28 4.96
CA VAL A 118 -11.65 -13.24 6.16
C VAL A 118 -12.11 -12.17 7.14
N TYR A 119 -12.41 -10.96 6.65
CA TYR A 119 -12.74 -9.82 7.51
C TYR A 119 -14.07 -9.16 7.16
N GLN A 120 -15.16 -9.89 7.44
CA GLN A 120 -16.53 -9.50 7.07
C GLN A 120 -16.97 -8.16 7.65
N LYS A 121 -16.42 -7.75 8.82
CA LYS A 121 -16.67 -6.43 9.40
C LYS A 121 -16.25 -5.28 8.47
N ALA A 122 -15.20 -5.46 7.67
CA ALA A 122 -14.72 -4.47 6.72
C ALA A 122 -15.48 -4.48 5.39
N PHE A 123 -16.46 -5.36 5.18
CA PHE A 123 -17.11 -5.53 3.88
C PHE A 123 -17.71 -4.22 3.34
N GLY A 124 -18.42 -3.46 4.18
CA GLY A 124 -18.99 -2.17 3.78
C GLY A 124 -17.95 -1.15 3.35
N VAL A 125 -16.75 -1.18 3.96
CA VAL A 125 -15.64 -0.29 3.61
C VAL A 125 -14.94 -0.78 2.34
N PHE A 126 -14.58 -2.06 2.27
CA PHE A 126 -13.76 -2.62 1.20
C PHE A 126 -14.52 -2.87 -0.11
N THR A 127 -15.84 -2.71 -0.11
CA THR A 127 -16.69 -2.68 -1.32
C THR A 127 -17.14 -1.28 -1.70
N ASN A 128 -16.84 -0.26 -0.88
CA ASN A 128 -17.19 1.13 -1.18
C ASN A 128 -16.44 1.59 -2.45
N PRO A 129 -17.13 2.16 -3.47
CA PRO A 129 -16.48 2.60 -4.70
C PRO A 129 -15.38 3.65 -4.49
N GLY A 130 -15.56 4.58 -3.54
CA GLY A 130 -14.54 5.56 -3.17
C GLY A 130 -13.31 4.90 -2.54
N PHE A 131 -13.50 3.80 -1.81
CA PHE A 131 -12.40 3.05 -1.20
C PHE A 131 -11.62 2.31 -2.28
N LEU A 132 -12.32 1.64 -3.20
CA LEU A 132 -11.70 0.95 -4.33
C LEU A 132 -10.96 1.91 -5.25
N LEU A 133 -11.52 3.10 -5.50
CA LEU A 133 -10.85 4.15 -6.27
C LEU A 133 -9.60 4.66 -5.55
N SER A 134 -9.69 4.94 -4.25
CA SER A 134 -8.53 5.36 -3.43
C SER A 134 -7.46 4.27 -3.38
N THR A 135 -7.87 3.00 -3.27
CA THR A 135 -6.99 1.83 -3.30
C THR A 135 -6.33 1.66 -4.67
N LEU A 136 -7.04 1.94 -5.76
CA LEU A 136 -6.44 1.95 -7.11
C LEU A 136 -5.37 3.04 -7.24
N ILE A 137 -5.67 4.27 -6.80
CA ILE A 137 -4.72 5.40 -6.80
C ILE A 137 -3.49 5.06 -5.97
N LEU A 138 -3.70 4.57 -4.74
CA LEU A 138 -2.62 4.11 -3.87
C LEU A 138 -1.81 3.02 -4.57
N GLY A 139 -2.48 2.03 -5.16
CA GLY A 139 -1.82 0.90 -5.81
C GLY A 139 -0.93 1.30 -7.00
N ILE A 140 -1.37 2.27 -7.80
CA ILE A 140 -0.58 2.88 -8.87
C ILE A 140 0.63 3.63 -8.28
N THR A 141 0.39 4.47 -7.28
CA THR A 141 1.44 5.28 -6.64
C THR A 141 2.53 4.41 -6.00
N LEU A 142 2.16 3.34 -5.30
CA LEU A 142 3.09 2.39 -4.70
C LEU A 142 3.90 1.64 -5.76
N THR A 143 3.26 1.30 -6.88
CA THR A 143 3.93 0.68 -8.04
C THR A 143 4.97 1.61 -8.64
N ILE A 144 4.65 2.89 -8.83
CA ILE A 144 5.60 3.92 -9.31
C ILE A 144 6.75 4.09 -8.32
N SER A 145 6.45 4.20 -7.03
CA SER A 145 7.44 4.34 -5.95
C SER A 145 8.43 3.18 -5.94
N TYR A 146 7.93 1.94 -6.03
CA TYR A 146 8.77 0.75 -6.11
C TYR A 146 9.59 0.70 -7.41
N TRP A 147 8.99 1.00 -8.56
CA TRP A 147 9.69 0.97 -9.84
C TRP A 147 10.85 1.96 -9.86
N HIS A 148 10.63 3.17 -9.34
CA HIS A 148 11.65 4.19 -9.27
C HIS A 148 12.79 3.80 -8.31
N SER A 149 12.44 3.49 -7.05
CA SER A 149 13.43 3.27 -5.99
C SER A 149 14.09 1.89 -6.03
N ARG A 150 13.40 0.89 -6.59
CA ARG A 150 13.70 -0.55 -6.47
C ARG A 150 13.84 -1.02 -5.02
N SER A 151 13.27 -0.25 -4.09
CA SER A 151 13.28 -0.48 -2.66
C SER A 151 11.86 -0.77 -2.19
N ILE A 152 11.71 -1.72 -1.26
CA ILE A 152 10.42 -1.95 -0.60
C ILE A 152 10.10 -0.83 0.41
N TRP A 153 11.09 -0.08 0.88
CA TRP A 153 10.92 0.89 1.97
C TRP A 153 10.09 2.10 1.55
N SER A 154 10.32 2.65 0.36
CA SER A 154 9.55 3.79 -0.17
C SER A 154 8.04 3.50 -0.25
N PRO A 155 7.57 2.42 -0.91
CA PRO A 155 6.14 2.10 -0.92
C PRO A 155 5.61 1.73 0.47
N ILE A 156 6.37 1.02 1.32
CA ILE A 156 5.93 0.72 2.70
C ILE A 156 5.63 2.00 3.47
N VAL A 157 6.52 3.01 3.41
CA VAL A 157 6.31 4.27 4.13
C VAL A 157 5.07 4.99 3.63
N ILE A 158 4.85 5.05 2.31
CA ILE A 158 3.64 5.67 1.73
C ILE A 158 2.40 4.95 2.23
N HIS A 159 2.36 3.62 2.05
CA HIS A 159 1.21 2.79 2.41
C HIS A 159 0.92 2.91 3.91
N TRP A 160 1.96 2.81 4.74
CA TRP A 160 1.85 2.89 6.19
C TRP A 160 1.31 4.24 6.64
N ILE A 161 1.85 5.36 6.14
CA ILE A 161 1.35 6.70 6.46
C ILE A 161 -0.13 6.84 6.10
N VAL A 162 -0.52 6.43 4.89
CA VAL A 162 -1.92 6.51 4.43
C VAL A 162 -2.85 5.73 5.36
N VAL A 163 -2.48 4.50 5.72
CA VAL A 163 -3.29 3.65 6.60
C VAL A 163 -3.37 4.24 8.00
N VAL A 164 -2.24 4.60 8.63
CA VAL A 164 -2.27 5.08 10.03
C VAL A 164 -2.95 6.43 10.16
N VAL A 165 -2.77 7.34 9.19
CA VAL A 165 -3.48 8.63 9.16
C VAL A 165 -4.98 8.39 9.03
N TRP A 166 -5.41 7.49 8.15
CA TRP A 166 -6.83 7.16 8.04
C TRP A 166 -7.41 6.58 9.33
N LEU A 167 -6.71 5.63 9.94
CA LEU A 167 -7.16 4.99 11.18
C LEU A 167 -7.22 5.95 12.37
N LEU A 168 -6.18 6.77 12.56
CA LEU A 168 -6.02 7.57 13.77
C LEU A 168 -6.64 8.97 13.67
N ILE A 169 -6.81 9.52 12.46
CA ILE A 169 -7.27 10.90 12.25
C ILE A 169 -8.63 10.95 11.54
N PHE A 170 -8.88 10.02 10.61
CA PHE A 170 -10.06 10.06 9.74
C PHE A 170 -11.08 8.95 10.00
N ASP A 171 -11.22 8.54 11.27
CA ASP A 171 -12.22 7.57 11.75
C ASP A 171 -12.15 6.16 11.13
N GLY A 172 -11.06 5.83 10.43
CA GLY A 172 -10.90 4.50 9.83
C GLY A 172 -10.91 3.38 10.86
N TYR A 173 -10.43 3.64 12.07
CA TYR A 173 -10.40 2.67 13.16
C TYR A 173 -11.80 2.23 13.60
N SER A 174 -12.71 3.19 13.80
CA SER A 174 -14.11 2.90 14.16
C SER A 174 -14.85 2.23 13.00
N LYS A 175 -14.62 2.71 11.76
CA LYS A 175 -15.23 2.14 10.54
C LYS A 175 -14.83 0.69 10.29
N LEU A 176 -13.67 0.29 10.77
CA LEU A 176 -13.19 -1.08 10.70
C LEU A 176 -13.44 -1.90 11.97
N ASP A 177 -14.02 -1.32 13.03
CA ASP A 177 -14.32 -2.01 14.30
C ASP A 177 -13.10 -2.75 14.90
N LEU A 178 -11.99 -2.02 15.06
CA LEU A 178 -10.67 -2.53 15.48
C LEU A 178 -10.36 -2.45 16.99
#